data_AF-B6H1B6-F1
#
_entry.id   AF-B6H1B6-F1
#
_cell.length_a   1.000
_cell.length_b   1.000
_cell.length_c   1.000
_cell.angle_alpha   90.00
_cell.angle_beta   90.00
_cell.angle_gamma   90.00
#
_symmetry.space_group_name_H-M   'P 1'
#
loop_
_entity.id
_entity.type
_entity.pdbx_description
1 polymer ?
#
loop_
_entity_poly.entity_id
_entity_poly.type
_entity_poly.pdbx_seq_one_letter_code
_entity_poly.pdbx_strand_id
1 'polypeptide(L)'
;MSRPTPLRIAVLINTPSDDYDFWTDVRQAWQESFAKVAPNAEVDFYDPVFERAFPDASKYDLIALSGGKADASSSDPWVLGVLDFVRTVVRDHPKTKILGVCWGHQAVARALGGEVGAVPTGPIAAIQDIALTDAGKKFLTFATSAVLSFQAHPEISNRLAKKMLLADDKEYNGNSTAEQLKAEVQKLDQPTDGVKLLKRVIQWLDE
;
A
#
# COMPACT_ATOMS: atom_id res chain seq x y z
N MET A 1 1.51 16.16 -22.62
CA MET A 1 0.21 15.96 -23.27
C MET A 1 -0.65 15.17 -22.30
N SER A 2 -1.88 15.59 -22.01
CA SER A 2 -2.78 14.85 -21.09
C SER A 2 -3.24 13.53 -21.75
N ARG A 3 -3.25 12.44 -20.98
CA ARG A 3 -3.76 11.12 -21.40
C ARG A 3 -5.19 11.30 -21.97
N PRO A 4 -5.54 10.72 -23.13
CA PRO A 4 -6.85 10.89 -23.75
C PRO A 4 -7.99 10.22 -22.96
N THR A 5 -7.65 9.27 -22.08
CA THR A 5 -8.57 8.60 -21.16
C THR A 5 -8.12 8.78 -19.71
N PRO A 6 -9.05 8.85 -18.74
CA PRO A 6 -8.75 8.77 -17.32
C PRO A 6 -7.83 7.59 -17.00
N LEU A 7 -6.94 7.78 -16.02
CA LEU A 7 -6.16 6.69 -15.45
C LEU A 7 -7.13 5.75 -14.69
N ARG A 8 -7.12 4.46 -15.02
CA ARG A 8 -7.97 3.45 -14.38
C ARG A 8 -7.16 2.71 -13.32
N ILE A 9 -7.56 2.81 -12.06
CA ILE A 9 -6.89 2.19 -10.92
C ILE A 9 -7.85 1.22 -10.23
N ALA A 10 -7.41 -0.02 -10.00
CA ALA A 10 -8.09 -0.94 -9.10
C ALA A 10 -7.29 -1.05 -7.80
N VAL A 11 -7.98 -0.99 -6.66
CA VAL A 11 -7.40 -1.22 -5.32
C VAL A 11 -8.01 -2.46 -4.71
N LEU A 12 -7.17 -3.46 -4.42
CA LEU A 12 -7.54 -4.65 -3.67
C LEU A 12 -7.31 -4.36 -2.18
N ILE A 13 -8.38 -4.38 -1.39
CA ILE A 13 -8.32 -4.13 0.06
C ILE A 13 -8.12 -5.47 0.78
N ASN A 14 -6.89 -5.74 1.20
CA ASN A 14 -6.44 -7.03 1.74
C ASN A 14 -6.58 -7.13 3.26
N THR A 15 -7.64 -6.56 3.83
CA THR A 15 -7.91 -6.58 5.26
C THR A 15 -9.22 -7.33 5.55
N PRO A 16 -9.24 -8.24 6.54
CA PRO A 16 -10.47 -8.79 7.08
C PRO A 16 -11.51 -7.71 7.43
N SER A 17 -12.80 -7.99 7.20
CA SER A 17 -13.94 -7.08 7.28
C SER A 17 -14.64 -7.11 8.64
N ASP A 18 -14.10 -7.89 9.58
CA ASP A 18 -14.48 -7.79 10.99
C ASP A 18 -14.18 -6.40 11.57
N ASP A 19 -13.40 -5.59 10.85
CA ASP A 19 -13.25 -4.15 11.03
C ASP A 19 -13.72 -3.35 9.79
N TYR A 20 -15.05 -3.24 9.62
CA TYR A 20 -15.68 -2.49 8.52
C TYR A 20 -15.30 -1.00 8.53
N ASP A 21 -15.07 -0.42 9.71
CA ASP A 21 -14.64 0.97 9.86
C ASP A 21 -13.23 1.16 9.31
N PHE A 22 -12.30 0.24 9.64
CA PHE A 22 -10.95 0.25 9.09
C PHE A 22 -10.95 0.05 7.57
N TRP A 23 -11.76 -0.88 7.05
CA TRP A 23 -11.90 -1.07 5.61
C TRP A 23 -12.34 0.22 4.90
N THR A 24 -13.33 0.92 5.47
CA THR A 24 -13.82 2.20 4.94
C THR A 24 -12.74 3.29 5.02
N ASP A 25 -11.98 3.35 6.11
CA ASP A 25 -10.87 4.30 6.25
C ASP A 25 -9.76 4.06 5.24
N VAL A 26 -9.38 2.81 4.99
CA VAL A 26 -8.35 2.46 4.00
C VAL A 26 -8.81 2.89 2.60
N ARG A 27 -10.07 2.65 2.24
CA ARG A 27 -10.62 3.11 0.95
C ARG A 27 -10.55 4.62 0.82
N GLN A 28 -11.01 5.34 1.84
CA GLN A 28 -10.97 6.80 1.83
C GLN A 28 -9.52 7.31 1.71
N ALA A 29 -8.56 6.68 2.40
CA ALA A 29 -7.17 7.09 2.35
C ALA A 29 -6.55 6.88 0.97
N TRP A 30 -6.85 5.77 0.29
CA TRP A 30 -6.47 5.57 -1.12
C TRP A 30 -7.11 6.60 -2.05
N GLN A 31 -8.41 6.87 -1.91
CA GLN A 31 -9.10 7.88 -2.72
C GLN A 31 -8.46 9.27 -2.55
N GLU A 32 -8.23 9.70 -1.32
CA GLU A 32 -7.60 10.99 -1.01
C GLU A 32 -6.17 11.06 -1.55
N SER A 33 -5.38 9.99 -1.41
CA SER A 33 -4.01 9.95 -1.89
C SER A 33 -3.94 10.02 -3.42
N PHE A 34 -4.77 9.27 -4.14
CA PHE A 34 -4.82 9.38 -5.60
C PHE A 34 -5.37 10.72 -6.09
N ALA A 35 -6.40 11.27 -5.44
CA ALA A 35 -6.95 12.58 -5.81
C ALA A 35 -5.90 13.70 -5.77
N LYS A 36 -4.90 13.61 -4.89
CA LYS A 36 -3.79 14.59 -4.79
C LYS A 36 -2.83 14.55 -5.99
N VAL A 37 -2.67 13.42 -6.66
CA VAL A 37 -1.63 13.22 -7.69
C VAL A 37 -2.20 12.91 -9.08
N ALA A 38 -3.43 12.41 -9.13
CA ALA A 38 -4.17 12.04 -10.34
C ALA A 38 -5.67 12.36 -10.13
N PRO A 39 -6.07 13.64 -10.09
CA PRO A 39 -7.44 14.05 -9.73
C PRO A 39 -8.53 13.55 -10.69
N ASN A 40 -8.14 13.17 -11.91
CA ASN A 40 -9.04 12.61 -12.92
C ASN A 40 -8.97 11.08 -13.00
N ALA A 41 -8.26 10.41 -12.07
CA ALA A 41 -8.21 8.95 -12.05
C ALA A 41 -9.55 8.37 -11.59
N GLU A 42 -9.95 7.27 -12.20
CA GLU A 42 -11.10 6.48 -11.76
C GLU A 42 -10.56 5.33 -10.91
N VAL A 43 -11.03 5.26 -9.66
CA VAL A 43 -10.52 4.32 -8.66
C VAL A 43 -11.63 3.38 -8.21
N ASP A 44 -11.49 2.10 -8.57
CA ASP A 44 -12.39 1.03 -8.19
C ASP A 44 -11.80 0.20 -7.05
N PHE A 45 -12.65 -0.35 -6.19
CA PHE A 45 -12.24 -1.10 -5.00
C PHE A 45 -12.78 -2.53 -5.06
N TYR A 46 -11.94 -3.48 -4.69
CA TYR A 46 -12.26 -4.90 -4.72
C TYR A 46 -11.91 -5.55 -3.37
N ASP A 47 -12.76 -6.47 -2.94
CA ASP A 47 -12.58 -7.26 -1.73
C ASP A 47 -12.18 -8.71 -2.07
N PRO A 48 -10.87 -9.03 -2.06
CA PRO A 48 -10.41 -10.39 -2.27
C PRO A 48 -10.62 -11.31 -1.05
N VAL A 49 -10.93 -10.76 0.12
CA VAL A 49 -10.98 -11.51 1.39
C VAL A 49 -12.33 -12.21 1.57
N PHE A 50 -13.44 -11.46 1.44
CA PHE A 50 -14.80 -12.01 1.64
C PHE A 50 -15.49 -12.28 0.32
N GLU A 51 -15.60 -11.26 -0.52
CA GLU A 51 -16.31 -11.37 -1.81
C GLU A 51 -15.54 -12.22 -2.83
N ARG A 52 -14.23 -12.42 -2.61
CA ARG A 52 -13.32 -13.05 -3.58
C ARG A 52 -13.37 -12.34 -4.93
N ALA A 53 -13.60 -11.04 -4.88
CA ALA A 53 -13.76 -10.20 -6.04
C ALA A 53 -12.38 -9.75 -6.53
N PHE A 54 -12.13 -9.96 -7.82
CA PHE A 54 -10.91 -9.52 -8.51
C PHE A 54 -11.28 -8.71 -9.75
N PRO A 55 -10.53 -7.64 -10.05
CA PRO A 55 -10.74 -6.88 -11.27
C PRO A 55 -10.36 -7.68 -12.51
N ASP A 56 -11.03 -7.39 -13.63
CA ASP A 56 -10.48 -7.68 -14.96
C ASP A 56 -9.30 -6.75 -15.21
N ALA A 57 -8.09 -7.28 -15.06
CA ALA A 57 -6.84 -6.52 -15.10
C ALA A 57 -6.64 -5.76 -16.42
N SER A 58 -7.19 -6.25 -17.53
CA SER A 58 -7.08 -5.59 -18.83
C SER A 58 -7.73 -4.20 -18.89
N LYS A 59 -8.60 -3.87 -17.93
CA LYS A 59 -9.32 -2.59 -17.82
C LYS A 59 -8.60 -1.54 -16.96
N TYR A 60 -7.46 -1.88 -16.38
CA TYR A 60 -6.75 -1.04 -15.42
C TYR A 60 -5.30 -0.81 -15.83
N ASP A 61 -4.84 0.42 -15.62
CA ASP A 61 -3.45 0.82 -15.78
C ASP A 61 -2.62 0.40 -14.54
N LEU A 62 -3.25 0.44 -13.37
CA LEU A 62 -2.64 0.10 -12.09
C LEU A 62 -3.58 -0.79 -11.26
N ILE A 63 -3.00 -1.86 -10.71
CA ILE A 63 -3.59 -2.65 -9.63
C ILE A 63 -2.76 -2.39 -8.37
N ALA A 64 -3.37 -1.78 -7.36
CA ALA A 64 -2.78 -1.55 -6.06
C ALA A 64 -3.29 -2.58 -5.04
N LEU A 65 -2.38 -3.23 -4.31
CA LEU A 65 -2.69 -4.13 -3.21
C LEU A 65 -2.41 -3.38 -1.90
N SER A 66 -3.45 -3.19 -1.08
CA SER A 66 -3.30 -2.53 0.21
C SER A 66 -2.48 -3.38 1.20
N GLY A 67 -2.07 -2.74 2.29
CA GLY A 67 -1.66 -3.45 3.50
C GLY A 67 -2.82 -4.24 4.14
N GLY A 68 -2.50 -4.95 5.22
CA GLY A 68 -3.43 -5.77 5.99
C GLY A 68 -2.69 -6.42 7.17
N LYS A 69 -3.45 -6.95 8.13
CA LYS A 69 -2.92 -7.63 9.34
C LYS A 69 -2.66 -9.11 9.14
N ALA A 70 -3.21 -9.68 8.08
CA ALA A 70 -3.12 -11.11 7.84
C ALA A 70 -1.69 -11.58 7.62
N ASP A 71 -1.45 -12.86 7.86
CA ASP A 71 -0.18 -13.49 7.49
C ASP A 71 -0.12 -13.71 5.97
N ALA A 72 0.74 -12.96 5.28
CA ALA A 72 0.96 -13.10 3.83
C ALA A 72 1.56 -14.46 3.43
N SER A 73 2.16 -15.19 4.38
CA SER A 73 2.72 -16.52 4.17
C SER A 73 1.68 -17.64 4.36
N SER A 74 0.50 -17.32 4.90
CA SER A 74 -0.56 -18.29 5.15
C SER A 74 -1.05 -18.99 3.87
N SER A 75 -1.70 -20.14 4.06
CA SER A 75 -2.34 -20.90 2.98
C SER A 75 -3.85 -20.69 2.94
N ASP A 76 -4.33 -19.60 3.57
CA ASP A 76 -5.75 -19.26 3.53
C ASP A 76 -6.22 -19.08 2.08
N PRO A 77 -7.42 -19.57 1.71
CA PRO A 77 -7.85 -19.56 0.32
C PRO A 77 -7.82 -18.19 -0.35
N TRP A 78 -8.05 -17.09 0.40
CA TRP A 78 -8.04 -15.75 -0.19
C TRP A 78 -6.62 -15.27 -0.47
N VAL A 79 -5.67 -15.59 0.41
CA VAL A 79 -4.26 -15.28 0.20
C VAL A 79 -3.78 -15.99 -1.05
N LEU A 80 -4.05 -17.30 -1.18
CA LEU A 80 -3.72 -18.06 -2.37
C LEU A 80 -4.38 -17.49 -3.63
N GLY A 81 -5.64 -17.04 -3.52
CA GLY A 81 -6.34 -16.35 -4.61
C GLY A 81 -5.66 -15.05 -5.05
N VAL A 82 -5.22 -14.21 -4.10
CA VAL A 82 -4.46 -12.99 -4.41
C VAL A 82 -3.13 -13.33 -5.09
N LEU A 83 -2.41 -14.36 -4.63
CA LEU A 83 -1.15 -14.77 -5.27
C LEU A 83 -1.37 -15.26 -6.70
N ASP A 84 -2.41 -16.06 -6.93
CA ASP A 84 -2.76 -16.55 -8.27
C ASP A 84 -3.18 -15.40 -9.20
N PHE A 85 -3.95 -14.46 -8.68
CA PHE A 85 -4.32 -13.24 -9.39
C PHE A 85 -3.08 -12.44 -9.80
N VAL A 86 -2.14 -12.17 -8.87
CA VAL A 86 -0.88 -11.47 -9.19
C VAL A 86 -0.10 -12.19 -10.29
N ARG A 87 0.05 -13.52 -10.20
CA ARG A 87 0.73 -14.31 -11.23
C ARG A 87 0.06 -14.18 -12.59
N THR A 88 -1.27 -14.23 -12.61
CA THR A 88 -2.07 -14.10 -13.83
C THR A 88 -1.93 -12.71 -14.45
N VAL A 89 -1.99 -11.63 -13.65
CA VAL A 89 -1.77 -10.27 -14.15
C VAL A 89 -0.39 -10.11 -14.78
N VAL A 90 0.66 -10.57 -14.10
CA VAL A 90 2.04 -10.46 -14.61
C VAL A 90 2.24 -11.27 -15.89
N ARG A 91 1.64 -12.46 -15.99
CA ARG A 91 1.75 -13.35 -17.15
C ARG A 91 0.95 -12.83 -18.36
N ASP A 92 -0.30 -12.44 -18.14
CA ASP A 92 -1.28 -12.26 -19.22
C ASP A 92 -1.55 -10.77 -19.53
N HIS A 93 -1.23 -9.87 -18.60
CA HIS A 93 -1.50 -8.43 -18.71
C HIS A 93 -0.26 -7.57 -18.42
N PRO A 94 0.84 -7.72 -19.19
CA PRO A 94 2.13 -7.07 -18.90
C PRO A 94 2.11 -5.54 -18.97
N LYS A 95 1.03 -4.94 -19.51
CA LYS A 95 0.83 -3.48 -19.52
C LYS A 95 0.20 -2.96 -18.22
N THR A 96 -0.50 -3.81 -17.48
CA THR A 96 -1.10 -3.46 -16.20
C THR A 96 -0.04 -3.54 -15.10
N LYS A 97 0.28 -2.40 -14.48
CA LYS A 97 1.31 -2.34 -13.45
C LYS A 97 0.73 -2.78 -12.10
N ILE A 98 1.57 -3.35 -11.24
CA ILE A 98 1.17 -3.76 -9.88
C ILE A 98 1.97 -2.94 -8.85
N LEU A 99 1.26 -2.38 -7.87
CA LEU A 99 1.84 -1.77 -6.68
C LEU A 99 1.40 -2.58 -5.45
N GLY A 100 2.34 -3.16 -4.72
CA GLY A 100 2.06 -3.77 -3.42
C GLY A 100 2.53 -2.85 -2.29
N VAL A 101 1.67 -2.59 -1.30
CA VAL A 101 2.06 -1.87 -0.08
C VAL A 101 1.89 -2.77 1.14
N CYS A 102 2.91 -2.82 2.01
CA CYS A 102 2.93 -3.68 3.22
C CYS A 102 2.54 -5.14 2.91
N TRP A 103 1.44 -5.65 3.48
CA TRP A 103 0.96 -6.98 3.13
C TRP A 103 0.90 -7.22 1.60
N GLY A 104 0.45 -6.22 0.83
CA GLY A 104 0.44 -6.28 -0.63
C GLY A 104 1.83 -6.45 -1.25
N HIS A 105 2.89 -5.83 -0.69
CA HIS A 105 4.25 -6.03 -1.19
C HIS A 105 4.74 -7.45 -0.92
N GLN A 106 4.39 -8.01 0.25
CA GLN A 106 4.74 -9.38 0.63
C GLN A 106 4.04 -10.39 -0.27
N ALA A 107 2.75 -10.17 -0.54
CA ALA A 107 1.97 -10.99 -1.46
C ALA A 107 2.57 -10.96 -2.89
N VAL A 108 2.94 -9.79 -3.41
CA VAL A 108 3.60 -9.68 -4.71
C VAL A 108 4.94 -10.42 -4.72
N ALA A 109 5.77 -10.23 -3.70
CA ALA A 109 7.06 -10.93 -3.59
C ALA A 109 6.86 -12.45 -3.59
N ARG A 110 5.98 -12.97 -2.73
CA ARG A 110 5.66 -14.40 -2.64
C ARG A 110 5.07 -14.96 -3.94
N ALA A 111 4.19 -14.22 -4.60
CA ALA A 111 3.59 -14.64 -5.87
C ALA A 111 4.65 -14.87 -6.95
N LEU A 112 5.70 -14.03 -6.95
CA LEU A 112 6.78 -14.02 -7.94
C LEU A 112 8.03 -14.79 -7.49
N GLY A 113 7.92 -15.63 -6.45
CA GLY A 113 8.98 -16.54 -6.01
C GLY A 113 9.99 -15.95 -5.02
N GLY A 114 9.72 -14.76 -4.48
CA GLY A 114 10.46 -14.19 -3.36
C GLY A 114 10.10 -14.80 -2.01
N GLU A 115 10.92 -14.52 -1.01
CA GLU A 115 10.73 -14.98 0.37
C GLU A 115 10.12 -13.86 1.24
N VAL A 116 9.20 -14.24 2.12
CA VAL A 116 8.60 -13.37 3.12
C VAL A 116 8.94 -13.94 4.49
N GLY A 117 9.49 -13.12 5.37
CA GLY A 117 9.89 -13.52 6.71
C GLY A 117 9.48 -12.50 7.76
N ALA A 118 9.43 -12.95 9.01
CA ALA A 118 9.18 -12.07 10.13
C ALA A 118 10.34 -11.07 10.29
N VAL A 119 9.99 -9.81 10.57
CA VAL A 119 10.98 -8.82 10.97
C VAL A 119 11.42 -9.11 12.42
N PRO A 120 12.72 -9.27 12.73
CA PRO A 120 13.17 -9.65 14.07
C PRO A 120 12.77 -8.68 15.18
N THR A 121 12.54 -7.41 14.84
CA THR A 121 12.17 -6.34 15.78
C THR A 121 10.67 -6.25 16.04
N GLY A 122 9.85 -7.09 15.40
CA GLY A 122 8.39 -6.99 15.45
C GLY A 122 7.81 -5.85 14.59
N PRO A 123 6.48 -5.65 14.61
CA PRO A 123 5.78 -4.66 13.78
C PRO A 123 6.30 -3.24 13.98
N ILE A 124 6.35 -2.46 12.90
CA ILE A 124 6.84 -1.09 12.91
C ILE A 124 5.76 -0.16 12.35
N ALA A 125 5.12 0.62 13.21
CA ALA A 125 4.21 1.71 12.84
C ALA A 125 4.87 3.05 13.22
N ALA A 126 5.63 3.64 12.30
CA ALA A 126 6.36 4.87 12.56
C ALA A 126 6.66 5.66 11.30
N ILE A 127 6.82 6.98 11.45
CA ILE A 127 7.46 7.80 10.42
C ILE A 127 8.97 7.61 10.51
N GLN A 128 9.59 7.19 9.41
CA GLN A 128 11.02 6.93 9.34
C GLN A 128 11.64 7.48 8.06
N ASP A 129 12.93 7.82 8.16
CA ASP A 129 13.79 7.98 7.00
C ASP A 129 14.16 6.60 6.46
N ILE A 130 13.73 6.33 5.23
CA ILE A 130 13.96 5.06 4.55
C ILE A 130 15.11 5.26 3.57
N ALA A 131 16.27 4.68 3.89
CA ALA A 131 17.43 4.72 3.02
C ALA A 131 17.14 4.01 1.69
N LEU A 132 17.48 4.65 0.59
CA LEU A 132 17.24 4.14 -0.75
C LEU A 132 18.38 3.22 -1.21
N THR A 133 18.00 2.06 -1.74
CA THR A 133 18.89 1.24 -2.56
C THR A 133 19.24 1.96 -3.87
N ASP A 134 20.23 1.49 -4.62
CA ASP A 134 20.56 2.11 -5.91
C ASP A 134 19.42 2.02 -6.93
N ALA A 135 18.62 0.95 -6.89
CA ALA A 135 17.39 0.86 -7.66
C ALA A 135 16.37 1.91 -7.18
N GLY A 136 16.23 2.08 -5.86
CA GLY A 136 15.39 3.10 -5.25
C GLY A 136 15.77 4.51 -5.69
N LYS A 137 17.06 4.86 -5.74
CA LYS A 137 17.54 6.18 -6.21
C LYS A 137 17.26 6.41 -7.69
N LYS A 138 17.38 5.37 -8.52
CA LYS A 138 17.06 5.45 -9.96
C LYS A 138 15.56 5.64 -10.19
N PHE A 139 14.73 4.97 -9.38
CA PHE A 139 13.28 5.10 -9.47
C PHE A 139 12.80 6.43 -8.88
N LEU A 140 13.19 6.75 -7.65
CA LEU A 140 12.77 7.93 -6.90
C LEU A 140 13.71 9.11 -7.17
N THR A 141 13.71 9.59 -8.40
CA THR A 141 14.62 10.65 -8.88
C THR A 141 14.49 12.00 -8.14
N PHE A 142 13.42 12.19 -7.35
CA PHE A 142 13.25 13.38 -6.50
C PHE A 142 14.04 13.29 -5.18
N ALA A 143 14.54 12.11 -4.82
CA ALA A 143 15.25 11.84 -3.57
C ALA A 143 16.71 11.47 -3.85
N THR A 144 17.61 11.90 -2.97
CA THR A 144 19.06 11.66 -3.12
C THR A 144 19.51 10.37 -2.44
N SER A 145 19.14 10.17 -1.17
CA SER A 145 19.60 9.03 -0.36
C SER A 145 18.53 8.38 0.51
N ALA A 146 17.48 9.12 0.88
CA ALA A 146 16.40 8.62 1.72
C ALA A 146 15.06 9.31 1.37
N VAL A 147 13.97 8.70 1.81
CA VAL A 147 12.63 9.29 1.79
C VAL A 147 12.00 9.25 3.17
N LEU A 148 11.32 10.32 3.56
CA LEU A 148 10.60 10.37 4.83
C LEU A 148 9.16 9.92 4.61
N SER A 149 8.74 8.82 5.24
CA SER A 149 7.37 8.30 5.11
C SER A 149 6.97 7.43 6.29
N PHE A 150 5.66 7.19 6.47
CA PHE A 150 5.17 6.15 7.36
C PHE A 150 5.46 4.79 6.72
N GLN A 151 6.54 4.11 7.12
CA GLN A 151 7.06 2.87 6.49
C GLN A 151 6.78 2.73 4.96
N ALA A 152 7.04 3.79 4.17
CA ALA A 152 6.78 3.90 2.72
C ALA A 152 5.32 3.62 2.27
N HIS A 153 4.33 3.92 3.10
CA HIS A 153 2.91 3.80 2.79
C HIS A 153 2.28 5.15 2.38
N PRO A 154 2.21 5.46 1.08
CA PRO A 154 1.59 6.70 0.61
C PRO A 154 0.08 6.77 0.85
N GLU A 155 -0.56 5.63 1.08
CA GLU A 155 -1.99 5.48 1.38
C GLU A 155 -2.33 5.69 2.86
N ILE A 156 -1.35 5.82 3.75
CA ILE A 156 -1.61 6.04 5.17
C ILE A 156 -1.78 7.54 5.44
N SER A 157 -3.04 7.98 5.56
CA SER A 157 -3.37 9.34 5.95
C SER A 157 -3.09 9.58 7.44
N ASN A 158 -2.88 10.84 7.84
CA ASN A 158 -2.67 11.18 9.26
C ASN A 158 -3.83 10.68 10.15
N ARG A 159 -5.06 10.70 9.62
CA ARG A 159 -6.23 10.19 10.33
C ARG A 159 -6.13 8.68 10.54
N LEU A 160 -5.81 7.94 9.49
CA LEU A 160 -5.65 6.49 9.55
C LEU A 160 -4.45 6.10 10.42
N ALA A 161 -3.32 6.79 10.29
CA ALA A 161 -2.14 6.59 11.13
C ALA A 161 -2.45 6.82 12.62
N LYS A 162 -3.19 7.89 12.96
CA LYS A 162 -3.65 8.13 14.34
C LYS A 162 -4.53 6.98 14.84
N LYS A 163 -5.48 6.50 14.03
CA LYS A 163 -6.30 5.34 14.38
C LYS A 163 -5.46 4.07 14.59
N MET A 164 -4.50 3.79 13.72
CA MET A 164 -3.61 2.61 13.83
C MET A 164 -2.70 2.67 15.06
N LEU A 165 -2.13 3.85 15.37
CA LEU A 165 -1.25 4.02 16.52
C LEU A 165 -2.00 3.99 17.85
N LEU A 166 -3.21 4.54 17.89
CA LEU A 166 -4.02 4.69 19.09
C LEU A 166 -5.05 3.57 19.28
N ALA A 167 -5.08 2.58 18.39
CA ALA A 167 -5.93 1.41 18.56
C ALA A 167 -5.55 0.65 19.84
N ASP A 168 -6.55 0.13 20.54
CA ASP A 168 -6.34 -0.72 21.73
C ASP A 168 -5.60 -2.02 21.38
N ASP A 169 -5.70 -2.44 20.11
CA ASP A 169 -4.96 -3.56 19.56
C ASP A 169 -3.49 -3.19 19.33
N LYS A 170 -2.60 -3.92 20.01
CA LYS A 170 -1.15 -3.67 20.01
C LYS A 170 -0.44 -4.19 18.76
N GLU A 171 -1.16 -4.82 17.85
CA GLU A 171 -0.61 -5.41 16.63
C GLU A 171 0.16 -4.40 15.76
N TYR A 172 -0.28 -3.13 15.71
CA TYR A 172 0.44 -2.08 14.99
C TYR A 172 1.47 -1.33 15.84
N ASN A 173 1.18 -1.09 17.12
CA ASN A 173 2.07 -0.28 17.96
C ASN A 173 3.22 -1.06 18.61
N GLY A 174 3.28 -2.39 18.44
CA GLY A 174 4.43 -3.20 18.86
C GLY A 174 4.73 -3.16 20.36
N ASN A 175 3.75 -2.84 21.21
CA ASN A 175 3.89 -2.56 22.64
C ASN A 175 4.60 -1.23 23.00
N SER A 176 4.54 -0.23 22.12
CA SER A 176 5.07 1.12 22.42
C SER A 176 4.44 1.72 23.68
N THR A 177 5.22 2.48 24.46
CA THR A 177 4.71 3.22 25.62
C THR A 177 3.81 4.38 25.19
N ALA A 178 3.00 4.91 26.10
CA ALA A 178 2.13 6.05 25.83
C ALA A 178 2.94 7.29 25.36
N GLU A 179 4.14 7.49 25.91
CA GLU A 179 5.05 8.57 25.51
C GLU A 179 5.60 8.36 24.09
N GLN A 180 5.96 7.12 23.73
CA GLN A 180 6.42 6.77 22.38
C GLN A 180 5.30 6.99 21.36
N LEU A 181 4.08 6.53 21.68
CA LEU A 181 2.89 6.75 20.84
C LEU A 181 2.60 8.24 20.65
N LYS A 182 2.67 9.03 21.72
CA LYS A 182 2.47 10.48 21.66
C LYS A 182 3.51 11.16 20.76
N ALA A 183 4.78 10.73 20.84
CA ALA A 183 5.84 11.26 19.99
C ALA A 183 5.60 10.92 18.51
N GLU A 184 5.20 9.69 18.19
CA GLU A 184 4.87 9.30 16.81
C GLU A 184 3.64 10.05 16.29
N VAL A 185 2.60 10.22 17.11
CA VAL A 185 1.40 11.00 16.74
C VAL A 185 1.75 12.46 16.44
N GLN A 186 2.68 13.08 17.18
CA GLN A 186 3.16 14.44 16.90
C GLN A 186 3.91 14.53 15.56
N LYS A 187 4.65 13.48 15.17
CA LYS A 187 5.34 13.45 13.87
C LYS A 187 4.36 13.39 12.69
N LEU A 188 3.17 12.80 12.88
CA LEU A 188 2.18 12.68 11.79
C LEU A 188 1.76 14.03 11.22
N ASP A 189 1.79 15.10 12.01
CA ASP A 189 1.40 16.44 11.53
C ASP A 189 2.50 17.11 10.67
N GLN A 190 3.67 16.47 10.52
CA GLN A 190 4.74 16.94 9.65
C GLN A 190 4.56 16.45 8.20
N PRO A 191 4.93 17.26 7.19
CA PRO A 191 4.94 16.82 5.80
C PRO A 191 5.88 15.62 5.60
N THR A 192 5.41 14.62 4.86
CA THR A 192 6.22 13.47 4.42
C THR A 192 6.40 13.49 2.89
N ASP A 193 7.28 12.63 2.38
CA ASP A 193 7.47 12.43 0.94
C ASP A 193 6.37 11.54 0.30
N GLY A 194 5.35 11.11 1.05
CA GLY A 194 4.30 10.21 0.58
C GLY A 194 3.60 10.67 -0.71
N VAL A 195 3.30 11.97 -0.83
CA VAL A 195 2.70 12.53 -2.06
C VAL A 195 3.68 12.50 -3.23
N LYS A 196 4.97 12.77 -3.00
CA LYS A 196 6.00 12.72 -4.06
C LYS A 196 6.24 11.27 -4.51
N LEU A 197 6.26 10.34 -3.58
CA LEU A 197 6.33 8.89 -3.84
C LEU A 197 5.18 8.46 -4.76
N LEU A 198 3.94 8.74 -4.35
CA LEU A 198 2.78 8.34 -5.14
C LEU A 198 2.74 9.03 -6.51
N LYS A 199 3.10 10.32 -6.58
CA LYS A 199 3.24 11.02 -7.86
C LYS A 199 4.24 10.35 -8.79
N ARG A 200 5.39 9.89 -8.26
CA ARG A 200 6.39 9.16 -9.04
C ARG A 200 5.86 7.81 -9.53
N VAL A 201 5.08 7.10 -8.70
CA VAL A 201 4.40 5.87 -9.11
C VAL A 201 3.43 6.14 -10.26
N ILE A 202 2.62 7.21 -10.19
CA ILE A 202 1.71 7.55 -11.28
C ILE A 202 2.47 7.85 -12.59
N GLN A 203 3.59 8.57 -12.51
CA GLN A 203 4.42 8.85 -13.68
C GLN A 203 5.02 7.58 -14.31
N TRP A 204 5.36 6.58 -13.48
CA TRP A 204 5.89 5.29 -13.94
C TRP A 204 4.87 4.47 -14.76
N LEU A 205 3.57 4.75 -14.63
CA LEU A 205 2.55 4.05 -15.40
C LEU A 205 2.61 4.37 -16.90
N ASP A 206 3.29 5.45 -17.29
CA ASP A 206 3.50 5.87 -18.67
C ASP A 206 4.88 5.43 -19.24
N GLU A 207 5.70 4.73 -18.44
CA GLU A 207 7.03 4.19 -18.80
C GLU A 207 6.98 2.70 -19.20
#